data_AF-A0A2U1CFB5-F1
#
_entry.id   AF-A0A2U1CFB5-F1
#
_cell.length_a   1.000
_cell.length_b   1.000
_cell.length_c   1.000
_cell.angle_alpha   90.00
_cell.angle_beta   90.00
_cell.angle_gamma   90.00
#
_symmetry.space_group_name_H-M   'P 1'
#
loop_
_entity.id
_entity.type
_entity.pdbx_description
1 polymer ?
#
loop_
_entity_poly.entity_id
_entity_poly.type
_entity_poly.pdbx_seq_one_letter_code
_entity_poly.pdbx_strand_id
1 'polypeptide(L)'
;MPTEEYVLSLSYGKDSMACLRAIELLGWPLHRIVTADVWATDTIPADPPPMVEFKQYADDEIKRRWGIEVEHICARNADGTKRTYEQLFYHVPNRKPGGKFTGGSPAGFPYQKGAWCNDRLKTNPLDNAGGVR
;
A
#
# COMPACT_ATOMS: atom_id res chain seq x y z
N MET A 1 19.30 -4.13 23.67
CA MET A 1 18.02 -3.41 23.70
C MET A 1 17.44 -3.48 22.30
N PRO A 2 16.19 -3.90 22.08
CA PRO A 2 15.58 -3.71 20.77
C PRO A 2 15.54 -2.19 20.53
N THR A 3 16.18 -1.72 19.47
CA THR A 3 16.11 -0.31 19.06
C THR A 3 14.71 -0.07 18.53
N GLU A 4 13.95 0.83 19.17
CA GLU A 4 12.67 1.28 18.64
C GLU A 4 12.87 1.79 17.21
N GLU A 5 12.10 1.23 16.28
CA GLU A 5 12.12 1.64 14.87
C GLU A 5 10.95 2.57 14.59
N TYR A 6 11.22 3.67 13.91
CA TYR A 6 10.22 4.69 13.55
C TYR A 6 10.05 4.65 12.04
N VAL A 7 8.88 4.22 11.60
CA VAL A 7 8.57 3.93 10.20
C VAL A 7 7.47 4.88 9.73
N LEU A 8 7.70 5.56 8.60
CA LEU A 8 6.67 6.33 7.92
C LEU A 8 5.99 5.49 6.84
N SER A 9 4.67 5.38 6.89
CA SER A 9 3.87 4.86 5.77
C SER A 9 3.59 5.98 4.76
N LEU A 10 4.19 5.87 3.58
CA LEU A 10 4.11 6.88 2.52
C LEU A 10 3.03 6.52 1.50
N SER A 11 2.05 7.40 1.32
CA SER A 11 1.00 7.25 0.30
C SER A 11 1.23 8.11 -0.95
N TYR A 12 2.26 8.97 -0.94
CA TYR A 12 2.52 10.03 -1.91
C TYR A 12 1.43 11.09 -2.00
N GLY A 13 0.40 11.01 -1.13
CA GLY A 13 -0.56 12.08 -0.94
C GLY A 13 0.07 13.24 -0.20
N LYS A 14 -0.53 14.43 -0.37
CA LYS A 14 -0.07 15.69 0.23
C LYS A 14 0.27 15.59 1.71
N ASP A 15 -0.54 14.84 2.48
CA ASP A 15 -0.41 14.75 3.94
C ASP A 15 0.78 13.87 4.34
N SER A 16 0.94 12.72 3.69
CA SER A 16 2.08 11.83 3.93
C SER A 16 3.41 12.48 3.51
N MET A 17 3.41 13.24 2.42
CA MET A 17 4.59 13.99 1.97
C MET A 17 4.92 15.16 2.91
N ALA A 18 3.90 15.87 3.41
CA ALA A 18 4.09 16.93 4.39
C ALA A 18 4.65 16.40 5.72
N CYS A 19 4.31 15.15 6.09
CA CYS A 19 4.80 14.50 7.31
C CYS A 19 6.33 14.41 7.33
N LEU A 20 6.99 14.15 6.20
CA LEU A 20 8.47 14.14 6.10
C LEU A 20 9.08 15.48 6.52
N ARG A 21 8.49 16.60 6.10
CA ARG A 21 8.94 17.93 6.51
C ARG A 21 8.63 18.23 7.97
N ALA A 22 7.50 17.76 8.49
CA ALA A 22 7.18 17.91 9.91
C ALA A 22 8.19 17.15 10.79
N ILE A 23 8.53 15.91 10.42
CA ILE A 23 9.54 15.10 11.11
C ILE A 23 10.89 15.85 11.17
N GLU A 24 11.34 16.39 10.04
CA GLU A 24 12.59 17.17 9.96
C GLU A 24 12.56 18.42 10.84
N LEU A 25 11.48 19.24 10.74
CA LEU A 25 11.35 20.49 11.50
C LEU A 25 11.26 20.26 13.01
N LEU A 26 10.69 19.14 13.43
CA LEU A 26 10.50 18.78 14.84
C LEU A 26 11.67 17.95 15.39
N GLY A 27 12.66 17.60 14.56
CA GLY A 27 13.80 16.78 14.95
C GLY A 27 13.42 15.37 15.37
N TRP A 28 12.36 14.80 14.80
CA TRP A 28 11.90 13.46 15.12
C TRP A 28 12.74 12.40 14.41
N PRO A 29 13.02 11.26 15.08
CA PRO A 29 13.74 10.17 14.44
C PRO A 29 12.89 9.49 13.38
N LEU A 30 13.50 9.17 12.24
CA LEU A 30 12.89 8.41 11.14
C LEU A 30 13.92 7.41 10.61
N HIS A 31 13.55 6.13 10.62
CA HIS A 31 14.45 5.04 10.26
C HIS A 31 14.13 4.46 8.89
N ARG A 32 12.83 4.31 8.57
CA ARG A 32 12.35 3.68 7.33
C ARG A 32 11.16 4.42 6.77
N ILE A 33 11.01 4.35 5.46
CA ILE A 33 9.84 4.83 4.73
C ILE A 33 9.33 3.67 3.89
N VAL A 34 8.06 3.30 4.07
CA VAL A 34 7.46 2.15 3.39
C VAL A 34 6.24 2.60 2.61
N THR A 35 6.08 2.10 1.40
CA THR A 35 4.87 2.31 0.59
C THR A 35 4.31 1.00 0.07
N ALA A 36 2.99 0.90 0.05
CA ALA A 36 2.29 -0.23 -0.59
C ALA A 36 1.85 0.14 -2.01
N ASP A 37 2.51 -0.47 -3.00
CA ASP A 37 2.14 -0.37 -4.40
C ASP A 37 1.00 -1.32 -4.73
N VAL A 38 -0.04 -0.75 -5.34
CA VAL A 38 -1.20 -1.49 -5.82
C VAL A 38 -1.01 -1.75 -7.30
N TRP A 39 -1.28 -2.99 -7.72
CA TRP A 39 -1.12 -3.45 -9.09
C TRP A 39 -2.49 -3.77 -9.69
N ALA A 40 -2.76 -3.27 -10.89
CA ALA A 40 -3.96 -3.60 -11.63
C ALA A 40 -3.89 -5.05 -12.14
N THR A 41 -2.75 -5.40 -12.75
CA THR A 41 -2.39 -6.75 -13.24
C THR A 41 -0.96 -7.08 -12.83
N ASP A 42 -0.41 -8.23 -13.23
CA ASP A 42 0.95 -8.62 -12.84
C ASP A 42 2.05 -7.67 -13.37
N THR A 43 1.74 -6.93 -14.44
CA THR A 43 2.65 -6.05 -15.17
C THR A 43 2.20 -4.59 -15.21
N ILE A 44 0.96 -4.27 -14.84
CA ILE A 44 0.41 -2.91 -14.91
C ILE A 44 0.14 -2.37 -13.49
N PRO A 45 0.75 -1.24 -13.09
CA PRO A 45 0.43 -0.55 -11.84
C PRO A 45 -1.04 -0.09 -11.80
N ALA A 46 -1.63 0.01 -10.61
CA ALA A 46 -2.97 0.57 -10.44
C ALA A 46 -2.99 2.10 -10.51
N ASP A 47 -1.81 2.73 -10.38
CA ASP A 47 -1.64 4.16 -10.54
C ASP A 47 -1.49 4.54 -12.03
N PRO A 48 -2.02 5.70 -12.45
CA PRO A 48 -1.83 6.17 -13.81
C PRO A 48 -0.36 6.55 -14.06
N PRO A 49 0.13 6.55 -15.32
CA PRO A 49 1.55 6.82 -15.62
C PRO A 49 2.13 8.09 -14.99
N PRO A 50 1.44 9.25 -14.98
CA PRO A 50 1.97 10.45 -14.32
C PRO A 50 2.19 10.29 -12.81
N MET A 51 1.39 9.46 -12.16
CA MET A 51 1.56 9.15 -10.74
C MET A 51 2.76 8.23 -10.52
N VAL A 52 3.00 7.26 -11.41
CA VAL A 52 4.19 6.40 -11.36
C VAL A 52 5.47 7.23 -11.55
N GLU A 53 5.49 8.14 -12.53
CA GLU A 53 6.60 9.07 -12.77
C GLU A 53 6.83 10.01 -11.56
N PHE A 54 5.75 10.53 -10.97
CA PHE A 54 5.85 11.36 -9.78
C PHE A 54 6.40 10.60 -8.57
N LYS A 55 6.01 9.33 -8.36
CA LYS A 55 6.56 8.51 -7.27
C LYS A 55 8.08 8.36 -7.42
N GLN A 56 8.55 8.02 -8.62
CA GLN A 56 9.99 7.90 -8.90
C GLN A 56 10.74 9.19 -8.58
N TYR A 57 10.22 10.34 -9.03
CA TYR A 57 10.78 11.65 -8.69
C TYR A 57 10.79 11.90 -7.17
N ALA A 58 9.70 11.55 -6.48
CA ALA A 58 9.59 11.72 -5.04
C ALA A 58 10.58 10.83 -4.28
N ASP A 59 10.81 9.59 -4.72
CA ASP A 59 11.76 8.65 -4.12
C ASP A 59 13.19 9.16 -4.24
N ASP A 60 13.56 9.66 -5.42
CA ASP A 60 14.87 10.27 -5.66
C ASP A 60 15.08 11.49 -4.75
N GLU A 61 14.06 12.35 -4.62
CA GLU A 61 14.14 13.51 -3.75
C GLU A 61 14.17 13.13 -2.26
N ILE A 62 13.46 12.06 -1.88
CA ILE A 62 13.48 11.54 -0.52
C ILE A 62 14.87 11.03 -0.16
N LYS A 63 15.45 10.18 -1.02
CA LYS A 63 16.80 9.67 -0.86
C LYS A 63 17.83 10.80 -0.80
N ARG A 64 17.69 11.82 -1.65
CA ARG A 64 18.61 12.97 -1.68
C ARG A 64 18.54 13.81 -0.41
N ARG A 65 17.35 14.02 0.16
CA ARG A 65 17.16 14.90 1.35
C ARG A 65 17.40 14.19 2.67
N TRP A 66 16.89 12.98 2.82
CA TRP A 66 16.89 12.25 4.10
C TRP A 66 17.86 11.07 4.11
N GLY A 67 18.42 10.67 2.96
CA GLY A 67 19.31 9.51 2.87
C GLY A 67 18.59 8.16 3.05
N ILE A 68 17.26 8.14 3.02
CA ILE A 68 16.43 6.95 3.22
C ILE A 68 15.86 6.50 1.88
N GLU A 69 16.03 5.21 1.54
CA GLU A 69 15.36 4.60 0.39
C GLU A 69 13.92 4.25 0.75
N VAL A 70 12.97 4.55 -0.15
CA VAL A 70 11.58 4.14 0.04
C VAL A 70 11.44 2.66 -0.25
N GLU A 71 10.85 1.92 0.68
CA GLU A 71 10.60 0.49 0.55
C GLU A 71 9.27 0.25 -0.14
N HIS A 72 9.32 -0.29 -1.35
CA HIS A 72 8.13 -0.64 -2.13
C HIS A 72 7.70 -2.08 -1.86
N ILE A 73 6.58 -2.22 -1.16
CA ILE A 73 5.92 -3.50 -0.95
C ILE A 73 4.66 -3.58 -1.81
N CYS A 74 4.23 -4.80 -2.13
CA CYS A 74 2.93 -5.03 -2.76
C CYS A 74 2.24 -6.21 -2.11
N ALA A 75 0.93 -6.31 -2.30
CA ALA A 75 0.19 -7.49 -1.85
C ALA A 75 0.70 -8.74 -2.56
N ARG A 76 0.85 -9.82 -1.79
CA ARG A 76 1.31 -11.12 -2.28
C ARG A 76 0.35 -12.23 -1.93
N ASN A 77 0.28 -13.23 -2.78
CA ASN A 77 -0.37 -14.51 -2.50
C ASN A 77 0.54 -15.38 -1.61
N ALA A 78 0.01 -16.49 -1.09
CA ALA A 78 0.76 -17.39 -0.20
C ALA A 78 1.98 -18.04 -0.88
N ASP A 79 1.96 -18.15 -2.22
CA ASP A 79 3.08 -18.65 -3.04
C ASP A 79 4.12 -17.56 -3.38
N GLY A 80 3.94 -16.34 -2.86
CA GLY A 80 4.84 -15.20 -3.11
C GLY A 80 4.55 -14.40 -4.39
N THR A 81 3.62 -14.85 -5.23
CA THR A 81 3.22 -14.11 -6.44
C THR A 81 2.50 -12.81 -6.09
N LYS A 82 2.50 -11.83 -7.00
CA LYS A 82 1.77 -10.57 -6.79
C LYS A 82 0.27 -10.87 -6.71
N ARG A 83 -0.38 -10.21 -5.75
CA ARG A 83 -1.83 -10.19 -5.63
C ARG A 83 -2.36 -8.89 -6.24
N THR A 84 -3.12 -8.99 -7.32
CA THR A 84 -3.51 -7.83 -8.14
C THR A 84 -4.99 -7.49 -7.99
N TYR A 85 -5.37 -6.30 -8.44
CA TYR A 85 -6.76 -5.88 -8.48
C TYR A 85 -7.60 -6.80 -9.36
N GLU A 86 -7.11 -7.15 -10.56
CA GLU A 86 -7.76 -8.06 -11.51
C GLU A 86 -8.06 -9.43 -10.88
N GLN A 87 -7.06 -10.06 -10.24
CA GLN A 87 -7.23 -11.35 -9.59
C GLN A 87 -8.32 -11.32 -8.52
N LEU A 88 -8.36 -10.24 -7.72
CA LEU A 88 -9.38 -10.07 -6.68
C LEU A 88 -10.75 -9.71 -7.24
N PHE A 89 -10.80 -8.93 -8.32
CA PHE A 89 -12.04 -8.53 -8.97
C PHE A 89 -12.82 -9.75 -9.45
N TYR A 90 -12.14 -10.71 -10.09
CA TYR A 90 -12.75 -11.95 -10.59
C TYR A 90 -12.81 -13.09 -9.57
N HIS A 91 -12.16 -12.96 -8.41
CA HIS A 91 -12.22 -13.97 -7.36
C HIS A 91 -13.64 -14.17 -6.83
N VAL A 92 -14.06 -15.43 -6.69
CA VAL A 92 -15.32 -15.82 -6.05
C VAL A 92 -15.06 -16.14 -4.58
N PRO A 93 -15.40 -15.23 -3.64
CA PRO A 93 -15.12 -15.47 -2.23
C PRO A 93 -16.11 -16.46 -1.63
N ASN A 94 -15.66 -17.18 -0.60
CA ASN A 94 -16.56 -17.91 0.30
C ASN A 94 -17.41 -16.89 1.07
N ARG A 95 -18.71 -16.87 0.79
CA ARG A 95 -19.66 -15.92 1.38
C ARG A 95 -20.36 -16.52 2.58
N LYS A 96 -20.58 -15.70 3.61
CA LYS A 96 -21.38 -16.10 4.76
C LYS A 96 -22.85 -16.28 4.33
N PRO A 97 -23.55 -17.32 4.82
CA PRO A 97 -24.98 -17.46 4.63
C PRO A 97 -25.74 -16.20 5.09
N GLY A 98 -26.76 -15.80 4.34
CA GLY A 98 -27.55 -14.58 4.64
C GLY A 98 -26.88 -13.25 4.29
N GLY A 99 -25.72 -13.28 3.61
CA GLY A 99 -25.08 -12.08 3.09
C GLY A 99 -25.82 -11.44 1.91
N LYS A 100 -25.53 -10.17 1.64
CA LYS A 100 -26.14 -9.39 0.53
C LYS A 100 -25.71 -9.85 -0.87
N PHE A 101 -24.67 -10.68 -0.98
CA PHE A 101 -24.11 -11.10 -2.25
C PHE A 101 -24.46 -12.55 -2.57
N THR A 102 -24.84 -12.77 -3.82
CA THR A 102 -25.53 -13.96 -4.33
C THR A 102 -24.84 -15.32 -4.19
N GLY A 103 -23.76 -15.58 -3.46
CA GLY A 103 -23.09 -16.90 -3.55
C GLY A 103 -22.57 -17.25 -4.97
N GLY A 104 -21.34 -17.73 -5.08
CA GLY A 104 -20.75 -18.07 -6.40
C GLY A 104 -20.47 -16.89 -7.35
N SER A 105 -20.94 -15.67 -7.06
CA SER A 105 -20.58 -14.50 -7.88
C SER A 105 -19.21 -13.92 -7.48
N PRO A 106 -18.50 -13.27 -8.40
CA PRO A 106 -17.19 -12.67 -8.12
C PRO A 106 -17.29 -11.52 -7.12
N ALA A 107 -16.16 -11.10 -6.56
CA ALA A 107 -16.09 -9.92 -5.70
C ALA A 107 -16.53 -8.66 -6.45
N GLY A 108 -16.12 -8.53 -7.71
CA GLY A 108 -16.46 -7.40 -8.58
C GLY A 108 -15.98 -6.06 -8.04
N PHE A 109 -16.65 -4.99 -8.47
CA PHE A 109 -16.32 -3.64 -8.04
C PHE A 109 -16.47 -3.48 -6.51
N PRO A 110 -15.54 -2.77 -5.84
CA PRO A 110 -15.64 -2.49 -4.41
C PRO A 110 -16.90 -1.68 -4.06
N TYR A 111 -17.40 -1.88 -2.85
CA TYR A 111 -18.49 -1.06 -2.30
C TYR A 111 -18.00 0.35 -1.99
N GLN A 112 -18.91 1.33 -2.07
CA GLN A 112 -18.62 2.72 -1.72
C GLN A 112 -18.12 2.89 -0.28
N LYS A 113 -18.58 2.03 0.65
CA LYS A 113 -18.14 2.02 2.05
C LYS A 113 -17.50 0.66 2.36
N GLY A 114 -16.22 0.67 2.73
CA GLY A 114 -15.45 -0.54 2.99
C GLY A 114 -14.99 -1.25 1.71
N ALA A 115 -14.32 -0.51 0.82
CA ALA A 115 -13.77 -1.06 -0.41
C ALA A 115 -12.75 -2.17 -0.09
N TRP A 116 -13.02 -3.39 -0.54
CA TRP A 116 -12.20 -4.56 -0.23
C TRP A 116 -10.73 -4.42 -0.66
N CYS A 117 -10.46 -3.57 -1.66
CA CYS A 117 -9.11 -3.31 -2.16
C CYS A 117 -8.25 -2.57 -1.15
N ASN A 118 -8.83 -1.71 -0.30
CA ASN A 118 -8.09 -0.97 0.72
C ASN A 118 -7.45 -1.95 1.72
N ASP A 119 -8.25 -2.89 2.24
CA ASP A 119 -7.72 -3.89 3.17
C ASP A 119 -6.74 -4.84 2.48
N ARG A 120 -7.17 -5.44 1.37
CA ARG A 120 -6.43 -6.56 0.76
C ARG A 120 -5.17 -6.15 0.01
N LEU A 121 -5.15 -4.94 -0.55
CA LEU A 121 -4.08 -4.47 -1.43
C LEU A 121 -3.25 -3.33 -0.83
N LYS A 122 -3.70 -2.68 0.25
CA LYS A 122 -2.99 -1.54 0.85
C LYS A 122 -2.61 -1.77 2.31
N THR A 123 -3.57 -2.00 3.22
CA THR A 123 -3.28 -2.10 4.65
C THR A 123 -2.65 -3.44 5.02
N ASN A 124 -3.17 -4.58 4.54
CA ASN A 124 -2.58 -5.89 4.84
C ASN A 124 -1.10 -6.02 4.44
N PRO A 125 -0.65 -5.53 3.27
CA PRO A 125 0.77 -5.49 2.95
C PRO A 125 1.59 -4.68 3.98
N LEU A 126 1.10 -3.51 4.39
CA LEU A 126 1.79 -2.64 5.36
C LEU A 126 1.89 -3.29 6.73
N ASP A 127 0.82 -3.93 7.21
CA ASP A 127 0.82 -4.69 8.48
C ASP A 127 1.90 -5.80 8.45
N ASN A 128 2.02 -6.51 7.33
CA ASN A 128 3.02 -7.57 7.16
C ASN A 128 4.46 -7.06 7.05
N ALA A 129 4.67 -5.80 6.66
CA ALA A 129 5.99 -5.18 6.52
C ALA A 129 6.53 -4.57 7.83
N GLY A 130 5.84 -4.83 8.95
CA GLY A 130 6.20 -4.26 10.25
C GLY A 130 5.54 -2.89 10.51
N GLY A 131 4.48 -2.55 9.78
CA GLY A 131 3.58 -1.46 10.14
C GLY A 131 2.96 -1.77 11.51
N VAL A 132 3.51 -1.14 12.54
CA VAL A 132 3.11 -1.30 13.94
C VAL A 132 1.61 -1.04 14.10
N ARG A 133 0.92 -1.98 14.76
CA ARG A 133 -0.37 -1.72 15.43
C ARG A 133 -0.15 -0.96 16.72
#